data_AF-A0A4Y2HE88-F1
#
_entry.id   AF-A0A4Y2HE88-F1
#
_cell.length_a   1.000
_cell.length_b   1.000
_cell.length_c   1.000
_cell.angle_alpha   90.00
_cell.angle_beta   90.00
_cell.angle_gamma   90.00
#
_symmetry.space_group_name_H-M   'P 1'
#
loop_
_entity.id
_entity.type
_entity.pdbx_description
1 polymer ?
#
loop_
_entity_poly.entity_id
_entity_poly.type
_entity_poly.pdbx_seq_one_letter_code
_entity_poly.pdbx_strand_id
1 'polypeptide(L)'
;MTRTTPELAPPLQTPAQHHQLNTYNSVFQTELAAIEFAANWAVKEKVKVNIYTDSLSSISAINSANTRSGFINKVKPSIFKAKNMVGFPGLKPMWEFLETNWPTNKPNWP
;
A
#
# COMPACT_ATOMS: atom_id res chain seq x y z
N MET A 1 -16.24 19.00 46.78
CA MET A 1 -16.30 17.87 45.84
C MET A 1 -15.87 18.37 44.47
N THR A 2 -14.62 18.14 44.09
CA THR A 2 -14.07 18.53 42.78
C THR A 2 -14.24 17.37 41.81
N ARG A 3 -15.02 17.59 40.75
CA ARG A 3 -15.22 16.62 39.66
C ARG A 3 -14.03 16.68 38.72
N THR A 4 -13.13 15.71 38.82
CA THR A 4 -12.04 15.50 37.86
C THR A 4 -12.60 14.90 36.57
N THR A 5 -12.55 15.66 35.49
CA THR A 5 -12.77 15.17 34.13
C THR A 5 -11.58 14.29 33.73
N PRO A 6 -11.78 13.07 33.19
CA PRO A 6 -10.68 12.30 32.64
C PRO A 6 -10.22 12.96 31.33
N GLU A 7 -8.97 13.42 31.32
CA GLU A 7 -8.29 13.91 30.12
C GLU A 7 -8.11 12.73 29.16
N LEU A 8 -8.82 12.77 28.01
CA LEU A 8 -8.61 11.78 26.95
C LEU A 8 -7.17 11.93 26.44
N ALA A 9 -6.39 10.86 26.54
CA ALA A 9 -5.07 10.79 25.94
C ALA A 9 -5.15 11.19 24.46
N PRO A 10 -4.22 12.04 23.96
CA PRO A 10 -4.19 12.38 22.55
C PRO A 10 -4.06 11.09 21.72
N PRO A 11 -4.77 10.97 20.59
CA PRO A 11 -4.70 9.79 19.75
C PRO A 11 -3.24 9.52 19.38
N LEU A 12 -2.82 8.27 19.52
CA LEU A 12 -1.46 7.82 19.25
C LEU A 12 -1.08 8.23 17.82
N GLN A 13 -0.33 9.33 17.67
CA GLN A 13 0.20 9.75 16.39
C GLN A 13 1.31 8.77 16.04
N THR A 14 0.97 7.72 15.29
CA THR A 14 1.98 6.94 14.56
C THR A 14 2.72 7.91 13.66
N PRO A 15 4.05 8.08 13.80
CA PRO A 15 4.80 8.95 12.91
C PRO A 15 4.57 8.43 11.49
N ALA A 16 3.96 9.26 10.65
CA ALA A 16 3.78 8.93 9.24
C ALA A 16 5.18 8.62 8.68
N GLN A 17 5.42 7.36 8.34
CA GLN A 17 6.71 6.95 7.80
C GLN A 17 6.81 7.49 6.38
N HIS A 18 7.49 8.63 6.23
CA HIS A 18 7.74 9.25 4.94
C HIS A 18 8.87 8.49 4.22
N HIS A 19 8.53 7.72 3.20
CA HIS A 19 9.49 6.99 2.37
C HIS A 19 9.75 7.78 1.09
N GLN A 20 10.85 8.54 1.04
CA GLN A 20 11.20 9.36 -0.11
C GLN A 20 12.23 8.62 -0.96
N LEU A 21 11.91 8.43 -2.24
CA LEU A 21 12.80 7.82 -3.22
C LEU A 21 13.74 8.88 -3.81
N ASN A 22 14.94 8.47 -4.23
CA ASN A 22 15.92 9.37 -4.87
C ASN A 22 15.34 10.05 -6.13
N THR A 23 15.89 11.21 -6.50
CA THR A 23 15.41 12.09 -7.57
C THR A 23 15.37 11.45 -8.98
N TYR A 24 16.07 10.33 -9.20
CA TYR A 24 16.16 9.65 -10.50
C TYR A 24 15.70 8.19 -10.43
N ASN A 25 14.44 7.96 -10.04
CA ASN A 25 13.81 6.64 -10.14
C ASN A 25 12.81 6.62 -11.31
N SER A 26 12.74 5.50 -12.02
CA SER A 26 11.68 5.30 -13.00
C SER A 26 10.33 5.08 -12.31
N VAL A 27 9.24 5.37 -13.03
CA VAL A 27 7.87 5.10 -12.55
C VAL A 27 7.74 3.64 -12.07
N PHE A 28 8.28 2.70 -12.83
CA PHE A 28 8.32 1.29 -12.47
C PHE A 28 9.05 1.01 -11.14
N GLN A 29 10.21 1.66 -10.91
CA GLN A 29 10.94 1.50 -9.65
C GLN A 29 10.14 2.06 -8.47
N THR A 30 9.46 3.20 -8.67
CA THR A 30 8.67 3.83 -7.61
C THR A 30 7.45 3.00 -7.22
N GLU A 31 6.73 2.45 -8.19
CA GLU A 31 5.56 1.61 -7.95
C GLU A 31 5.94 0.32 -7.24
N LEU A 32 7.02 -0.34 -7.69
CA LEU A 32 7.46 -1.59 -7.09
C LEU A 32 7.99 -1.38 -5.65
N ALA A 33 8.67 -0.25 -5.38
CA ALA A 33 9.08 0.13 -4.04
C ALA A 33 7.87 0.43 -3.12
N ALA A 34 6.82 1.07 -3.64
CA ALA A 34 5.59 1.31 -2.89
C ALA A 34 4.89 -0.01 -2.51
N ILE A 35 4.84 -0.97 -3.43
CA ILE A 35 4.30 -2.32 -3.16
C ILE A 35 5.16 -3.04 -2.10
N GLU A 36 6.49 -2.97 -2.21
CA GLU A 36 7.39 -3.56 -1.21
C GLU A 36 7.16 -2.96 0.18
N PHE A 37 7.06 -1.63 0.26
CA PHE A 37 6.84 -0.92 1.51
C PHE A 37 5.52 -1.33 2.16
N ALA A 38 4.42 -1.36 1.40
CA ALA A 38 3.12 -1.81 1.88
C ALA A 38 3.13 -3.27 2.35
N ALA A 39 3.83 -4.15 1.62
CA ALA A 39 3.99 -5.55 2.00
C ALA A 39 4.77 -5.73 3.31
N ASN A 40 5.87 -5.01 3.47
CA ASN A 40 6.65 -5.01 4.70
C ASN A 40 5.86 -4.44 5.89
N TRP A 41 5.07 -3.40 5.67
CA TRP A 41 4.17 -2.84 6.67
C TRP A 41 3.10 -3.86 7.09
N ALA A 42 2.44 -4.54 6.14
CA ALA A 42 1.43 -5.55 6.44
C ALA A 42 1.99 -6.71 7.28
N VAL A 43 3.21 -7.16 6.98
CA VAL A 43 3.91 -8.19 7.77
C VAL A 43 4.25 -7.68 9.18
N LYS A 44 4.71 -6.44 9.30
CA LYS A 44 5.06 -5.81 10.57
C LYS A 44 3.84 -5.66 11.49
N GLU A 45 2.76 -5.12 10.96
CA GLU A 45 1.51 -4.89 11.70
C GLU A 45 0.65 -6.15 11.81
N LYS A 46 1.02 -7.24 11.10
CA LYS A 46 0.30 -8.52 11.04
C LYS A 46 -1.15 -8.38 10.58
N VAL A 47 -1.39 -7.44 9.68
CA VAL A 47 -2.72 -7.17 9.11
C VAL A 47 -2.79 -7.68 7.67
N LYS A 48 -3.98 -8.11 7.26
CA LYS A 48 -4.23 -8.48 5.87
C LYS A 48 -4.70 -7.25 5.10
N VAL A 49 -4.01 -6.91 4.02
CA VAL A 49 -4.30 -5.74 3.18
C VAL A 49 -4.44 -6.12 1.71
N ASN A 50 -5.23 -5.33 1.00
CA ASN A 50 -5.30 -5.39 -0.45
C ASN A 50 -4.50 -4.22 -1.03
N ILE A 51 -3.52 -4.49 -1.88
CA ILE A 51 -2.72 -3.47 -2.55
C ILE A 51 -3.31 -3.24 -3.93
N TYR A 52 -3.78 -2.02 -4.17
CA TYR A 52 -4.28 -1.56 -5.46
C TYR A 52 -3.17 -0.82 -6.19
N THR A 53 -2.83 -1.29 -7.38
CA THR A 53 -1.85 -0.65 -8.27
C THR A 53 -2.40 -0.65 -9.69
N ASP A 54 -2.23 0.47 -10.38
CA ASP A 54 -2.51 0.64 -11.80
C ASP A 54 -1.38 0.09 -12.69
N SER A 55 -0.24 -0.27 -12.08
CA SER A 55 0.92 -0.77 -12.78
C SER A 55 0.82 -2.26 -13.10
N LEU A 56 0.31 -2.54 -14.29
CA LEU A 56 0.41 -3.85 -14.93
C LEU A 56 1.84 -4.38 -14.96
N SER A 57 2.82 -3.49 -15.20
CA SER A 57 4.23 -3.84 -15.27
C SER A 57 4.76 -4.32 -13.91
N SER A 58 4.39 -3.67 -12.82
CA SER A 58 4.76 -4.06 -11.45
C SER A 58 4.14 -5.40 -11.05
N ILE A 59 2.84 -5.62 -11.34
CA ILE A 59 2.18 -6.90 -11.08
C ILE A 59 2.86 -8.04 -11.85
N SER A 60 3.12 -7.82 -13.15
CA SER A 60 3.79 -8.82 -13.99
C SER A 60 5.20 -9.13 -13.50
N ALA A 61 5.96 -8.11 -13.08
CA ALA A 61 7.30 -8.26 -12.53
C ALA A 61 7.34 -9.12 -11.26
N ILE A 62 6.39 -8.92 -10.35
CA ILE A 62 6.26 -9.70 -9.11
C ILE A 62 5.92 -11.16 -9.41
N ASN A 63 4.96 -11.38 -10.31
CA ASN A 63 4.48 -12.71 -10.69
C ASN A 63 5.45 -13.46 -11.62
N SER A 64 6.42 -12.78 -12.23
CA SER A 64 7.40 -13.41 -13.09
C SER A 64 8.21 -14.48 -12.33
N ALA A 65 8.35 -15.68 -12.86
CA ALA A 65 9.19 -16.70 -12.23
C ALA A 65 10.70 -16.39 -12.39
N ASN A 66 11.09 -15.76 -13.51
CA ASN A 66 12.48 -15.55 -13.87
C ASN A 66 12.72 -14.08 -14.26
N THR A 67 13.45 -13.33 -13.43
CA THR A 67 13.81 -11.94 -13.71
C THR A 67 15.31 -11.73 -13.64
N ARG A 68 15.87 -11.09 -14.68
CA ARG A 68 17.28 -10.67 -14.73
C ARG A 68 17.52 -9.35 -13.97
N SER A 69 16.46 -8.71 -13.47
CA SER A 69 16.57 -7.43 -12.77
C SER A 69 17.03 -7.62 -11.33
N GLY A 70 18.20 -7.08 -11.01
CA GLY A 70 18.71 -7.04 -9.64
C GLY A 70 17.79 -6.31 -8.67
N PHE A 71 16.99 -5.34 -9.14
CA PHE A 71 16.03 -4.62 -8.31
C PHE A 71 14.83 -5.49 -7.93
N ILE A 72 14.20 -6.16 -8.90
CA ILE A 72 13.07 -7.07 -8.64
C ILE A 72 13.50 -8.22 -7.72
N ASN A 73 14.72 -8.72 -7.88
CA ASN A 73 15.28 -9.77 -7.02
C ASN A 73 15.46 -9.33 -5.55
N LYS A 74 15.61 -8.03 -5.28
CA LYS A 74 15.63 -7.49 -3.91
C LYS A 74 14.23 -7.40 -3.31
N VAL A 75 13.24 -6.99 -4.10
CA VAL A 75 11.85 -6.77 -3.66
C VAL A 75 11.08 -8.10 -3.48
N LYS A 76 11.32 -9.08 -4.36
CA LYS A 76 10.58 -10.35 -4.38
C LYS A 76 10.54 -11.09 -3.03
N PRO A 77 11.66 -11.28 -2.31
CA PRO A 77 11.64 -11.94 -1.00
C PRO A 77 10.69 -11.27 0.01
N SER A 78 10.66 -9.93 0.04
CA SER A 78 9.77 -9.14 0.91
C SER A 78 8.30 -9.44 0.61
N ILE A 79 7.93 -9.42 -0.68
CA ILE A 79 6.55 -9.69 -1.12
C ILE A 79 6.19 -11.16 -0.91
N PHE A 80 7.10 -12.09 -1.17
CA PHE A 80 6.86 -13.52 -0.95
C PHE A 80 6.62 -13.84 0.53
N LYS A 81 7.39 -13.22 1.43
CA LYS A 81 7.16 -13.30 2.87
C LYS A 81 5.78 -12.75 3.26
N ALA A 82 5.32 -11.72 2.56
CA ALA A 82 4.02 -11.09 2.77
C ALA A 82 2.86 -11.78 2.02
N LYS A 83 3.08 -12.87 1.27
CA LYS A 83 2.07 -13.46 0.36
C LYS A 83 0.72 -13.80 1.02
N ASN A 84 0.71 -14.14 2.30
CA ASN A 84 -0.52 -14.42 3.04
C ASN A 84 -1.19 -13.16 3.64
N MET A 85 -0.45 -12.05 3.70
CA MET A 85 -0.86 -10.75 4.24
C MET A 85 -1.28 -9.77 3.15
N VAL A 86 -0.71 -9.85 1.94
CA VAL A 86 -1.05 -8.95 0.83
C VAL A 86 -1.85 -9.66 -0.25
N GLY A 87 -2.99 -9.08 -0.63
CA GLY A 87 -3.77 -9.46 -1.79
C GLY A 87 -3.60 -8.45 -2.92
N PHE A 88 -3.50 -8.94 -4.16
CA PHE A 88 -3.64 -8.12 -5.37
C PHE A 88 -5.00 -8.43 -5.98
N PRO A 89 -6.06 -7.69 -5.62
CA PRO A 89 -7.33 -7.82 -6.32
C PRO A 89 -7.11 -7.52 -7.80
N GLY A 90 -7.64 -8.38 -8.68
CA GLY A 90 -7.47 -8.22 -10.12
C GLY A 90 -7.88 -6.83 -10.60
N LEU A 91 -7.26 -6.37 -11.69
CA LEU A 91 -7.45 -5.02 -12.24
C LEU A 91 -8.91 -4.81 -12.66
N LYS A 92 -9.70 -4.26 -11.74
CA LYS A 92 -10.76 -3.34 -12.13
C LYS A 92 -10.14 -1.96 -12.26
N PRO A 93 -10.51 -1.17 -13.28
CA PRO A 93 -10.11 0.23 -13.33
C PRO A 93 -10.38 0.91 -11.99
N MET A 94 -9.45 1.74 -11.51
CA MET A 94 -9.61 2.47 -10.25
C MET A 94 -10.94 3.23 -10.21
N TRP A 95 -11.39 3.78 -11.35
CA TRP A 95 -12.68 4.45 -11.46
C TRP A 95 -13.87 3.51 -11.21
N GLU A 96 -13.82 2.26 -11.67
CA GLU A 96 -14.87 1.26 -11.42
C GLU A 96 -14.88 0.81 -9.96
N PHE A 97 -13.70 0.67 -9.33
CA PHE A 97 -13.58 0.41 -7.90
C PHE A 97 -14.13 1.56 -7.05
N LEU A 98 -13.79 2.80 -7.43
CA LEU A 98 -14.31 3.99 -6.77
C LEU A 98 -15.83 4.06 -6.92
N GLU A 99 -16.38 3.90 -8.12
CA GLU A 99 -17.84 3.92 -8.34
C GLU A 99 -18.59 2.86 -7.52
N THR A 100 -18.02 1.67 -7.36
CA THR A 100 -18.66 0.57 -6.63
C THR A 100 -18.51 0.65 -5.10
N ASN A 101 -17.52 1.40 -4.59
CA ASN A 101 -17.24 1.48 -3.15
C ASN A 101 -17.33 2.91 -2.59
N TRP A 102 -17.72 3.89 -3.41
CA TRP A 102 -17.87 5.29 -2.98
C TRP A 102 -19.02 5.42 -1.98
N PRO A 103 -18.82 6.12 -0.84
CA PRO A 103 -19.91 6.42 0.08
C PRO A 103 -21.00 7.22 -0.66
N THR A 104 -22.24 6.74 -0.61
CA THR A 104 -23.42 7.28 -1.32
C THR A 104 -23.72 8.76 -1.06
N ASN A 105 -23.02 9.41 -0.13
CA ASN A 105 -23.03 10.85 0.05
C ASN A 105 -22.03 11.51 -0.91
N LYS A 106 -22.44 11.72 -2.16
CA LYS A 106 -21.74 12.64 -3.07
C LYS A 106 -21.85 14.07 -2.50
N PRO A 107 -20.74 14.77 -2.26
CA PRO A 107 -20.82 16.22 -2.06
C PRO A 107 -21.33 16.84 -3.35
N ASN A 108 -22.28 17.76 -3.21
CA ASN A 108 -22.87 18.49 -4.32
C ASN A 108 -21.80 19.46 -4.82
N TRP A 109 -21.04 19.08 -5.84
CA TRP A 109 -20.12 20.00 -6.51
C TRP A 109 -20.94 20.93 -7.42
N PRO A 110 -20.67 22.26 -7.41
CA PRO A 110 -21.28 23.20 -8.36
C PRO A 110 -20.88 22.92 -9.80
#